data_AF-A0A0F3NA04-F1
#
_entry.id   AF-A0A0F3NA04-F1
#
_cell.length_a   1.000
_cell.length_b   1.000
_cell.length_c   1.000
_cell.angle_alpha   90.00
_cell.angle_beta   90.00
_cell.angle_gamma   90.00
#
_symmetry.space_group_name_H-M   'P 1'
#
loop_
_entity.id
_entity.type
_entity.pdbx_description
1 polymer ?
#
loop_
_entity_poly.entity_id
_entity_poly.type
_entity_poly.pdbx_seq_one_letter_code
_entity_poly.pdbx_strand_id
1 'polypeptide(L)' 'MADQIPEHGLSASVRLRSSSSAVQATISRSAKDGKGRVTLHEGCVVSPGQACVIYDNERLLGGGWILNQVRYSETA' A
#
# COMPACT_ATOMS: atom_id res chain seq x y z
N MET A 1 -20.78 10.11 -2.16
CA MET A 1 -19.47 10.70 -2.52
C MET A 1 -18.52 9.53 -2.76
N ALA A 2 -18.32 9.13 -4.01
CA ALA A 2 -17.58 7.91 -4.33
C ALA A 2 -16.08 8.15 -4.19
N ASP A 3 -15.45 7.49 -3.22
CA ASP A 3 -14.01 7.37 -3.07
C ASP A 3 -13.47 6.52 -4.24
N GLN A 4 -13.37 7.15 -5.42
CA GLN A 4 -12.82 6.54 -6.62
C GLN A 4 -11.30 6.52 -6.49
N ILE A 5 -10.78 5.38 -6.03
CA ILE A 5 -9.37 5.06 -6.27
C ILE A 5 -9.21 5.00 -7.81
N PRO A 6 -8.41 5.89 -8.42
CA PRO A 6 -8.26 5.94 -9.87
C PRO A 6 -7.80 4.58 -10.40
N GLU A 7 -8.24 4.22 -11.60
CA GLU A 7 -7.83 3.00 -12.30
C GLU A 7 -6.31 2.95 -12.53
N HIS A 8 -5.66 4.12 -12.60
CA HIS A 8 -4.20 4.27 -12.64
C HIS A 8 -3.49 4.05 -11.29
N GLY A 9 -4.23 3.85 -10.21
CA GLY A 9 -3.71 3.79 -8.85
C GLY A 9 -3.51 5.17 -8.22
N LEU A 10 -3.64 5.23 -6.90
CA LEU A 10 -3.46 6.41 -6.08
C LEU A 10 -2.04 6.39 -5.49
N SER A 11 -1.22 7.38 -5.81
CA SER A 11 0.07 7.60 -5.15
C SER A 11 -0.15 8.18 -3.76
N ALA A 12 0.24 7.45 -2.71
CA ALA A 12 0.13 7.90 -1.33
C ALA A 12 1.25 7.32 -0.46
N SER A 13 1.42 7.88 0.73
CA SER A 13 2.39 7.43 1.71
C SER A 13 1.81 6.29 2.53
N VAL A 14 2.45 5.14 2.57
CA VAL A 14 2.00 4.00 3.37
C VAL A 14 2.95 3.71 4.52
N ARG A 15 2.39 3.37 5.66
CA ARG A 15 3.12 3.00 6.86
C ARG A 15 2.82 1.55 7.20
N LEU A 16 3.84 0.71 7.07
CA LEU A 16 3.73 -0.75 7.28
C LEU A 16 3.96 -1.17 8.72
N ARG A 17 4.56 -0.28 9.54
CA ARG A 17 4.86 -0.52 10.94
C ARG A 17 4.86 0.80 11.70
N SER A 18 4.40 0.78 12.95
CA SER A 18 4.42 1.95 13.84
C SER A 18 5.81 2.56 14.01
N SER A 19 6.87 1.75 13.97
CA SER A 19 8.25 2.20 14.10
C SER A 19 8.93 2.54 12.77
N SER A 20 8.30 2.29 11.63
CA SER A 20 8.87 2.59 10.31
C SER A 20 8.35 3.92 9.78
N SER A 21 9.17 4.59 8.99
CA SER A 21 8.77 5.77 8.22
C SER A 21 7.71 5.40 7.19
N ALA A 22 6.86 6.38 6.85
CA ALA A 22 5.95 6.23 5.74
C ALA A 22 6.75 6.21 4.43
N VAL A 23 6.43 5.28 3.54
CA VAL A 23 7.09 5.11 2.24
C VAL A 23 6.12 5.44 1.13
N GLN A 24 6.63 6.01 0.04
CA GLN A 24 5.81 6.29 -1.14
C GLN A 24 5.38 4.97 -1.79
N ALA A 25 4.07 4.86 -2.06
CA ALA A 25 3.49 3.69 -2.68
C ALA A 25 2.32 4.05 -3.60
N THR A 26 2.06 3.19 -4.58
CA THR A 26 0.87 3.28 -5.42
C THR A 26 -0.15 2.25 -4.95
N ILE A 27 -1.32 2.73 -4.56
CA ILE A 27 -2.46 1.93 -4.12
C ILE A 27 -3.42 1.74 -5.28
N SER A 28 -3.69 0.50 -5.64
CA SER A 28 -4.64 0.13 -6.69
C SER A 28 -5.63 -0.89 -6.16
N ARG A 29 -6.87 -0.89 -6.65
CA ARG A 29 -7.83 -1.97 -6.34
C ARG A 29 -7.66 -3.10 -7.33
N SER A 30 -7.51 -4.31 -6.81
CA SER A 30 -7.54 -5.51 -7.65
C SER A 30 -8.98 -5.74 -8.12
N ALA A 31 -9.23 -5.56 -9.42
CA ALA A 31 -10.54 -5.77 -10.02
C ALA A 31 -11.06 -7.22 -9.88
N LYS A 32 -10.15 -8.20 -9.68
CA LYS A 32 -10.51 -9.62 -9.58
C LYS A 32 -11.01 -10.06 -8.21
N ASP A 33 -10.51 -9.46 -7.13
CA ASP A 33 -10.69 -10.00 -5.78
C ASP A 33 -11.18 -8.93 -4.77
N GLY A 34 -11.35 -7.69 -5.22
CA GLY A 34 -11.74 -6.56 -4.36
C GLY A 34 -10.67 -6.12 -3.36
N LYS A 35 -9.53 -6.82 -3.29
CA LYS A 35 -8.40 -6.49 -2.41
C LYS A 35 -7.65 -5.24 -2.88
N GLY A 36 -7.16 -4.46 -1.93
CA GLY A 36 -6.20 -3.38 -2.19
C GLY A 36 -4.81 -3.95 -2.46
N ARG A 37 -4.19 -3.52 -3.54
CA ARG A 37 -2.81 -3.82 -3.90
C ARG A 37 -1.98 -2.56 -3.71
N VAL A 38 -0.94 -2.67 -2.89
CA VAL A 38 -0.02 -1.57 -2.59
C VAL A 38 1.34 -1.91 -3.20
N THR A 39 1.77 -1.10 -4.14
CA THR A 39 3.09 -1.22 -4.78
C THR A 39 4.00 -0.17 -4.16
N LEU A 40 4.94 -0.61 -3.34
CA LEU A 40 5.94 0.26 -2.73
C LEU A 40 6.95 0.69 -3.81
N HIS A 41 7.26 1.99 -3.85
CA HIS A 41 8.28 2.52 -4.77
C HIS A 41 9.69 2.22 -4.26
N GLU A 42 9.82 2.01 -2.95
CA GLU A 42 11.09 1.70 -2.30
C GLU A 42 11.03 0.35 -1.57
N GLY A 43 12.18 -0.31 -1.48
CA GLY A 43 12.31 -1.62 -0.86
C GLY A 43 12.12 -1.58 0.65
N CYS A 44 10.90 -1.81 1.12
CA CYS A 44 10.58 -1.86 2.54
C CYS A 44 10.37 -3.30 3.06
N VAL A 45 10.53 -3.49 4.37
CA VAL A 45 10.23 -4.77 5.02
C VAL A 45 8.71 -4.86 5.23
N VAL A 46 8.07 -5.75 4.48
CA VAL A 46 6.64 -6.05 4.61
C VAL A 46 6.52 -7.32 5.44
N SER A 47 5.65 -7.33 6.45
CA SER A 47 5.40 -8.52 7.26
C SER A 47 3.90 -8.84 7.27
N PRO A 48 3.48 -10.04 6.83
CA PRO A 48 2.09 -10.47 6.92
C PRO A 48 1.61 -10.39 8.37
N GLY A 49 0.37 -9.93 8.57
CA GLY A 49 -0.21 -9.70 9.90
C GLY A 49 0.11 -8.35 10.54
N GLN A 50 0.98 -7.52 9.94
CA GLN A 50 1.09 -6.11 10.34
C GLN A 50 -0.01 -5.26 9.70
N ALA A 51 -0.28 -4.10 10.29
CA ALA A 51 -1.20 -3.13 9.76
C ALA A 51 -0.49 -2.25 8.72
N CYS A 52 -1.09 -2.12 7.53
CA CYS A 52 -0.74 -1.15 6.52
C CYS A 52 -1.69 0.03 6.64
N VAL A 53 -1.15 1.20 6.94
CA VAL A 53 -1.91 2.44 7.06
C VAL A 53 -1.55 3.36 5.90
N ILE A 54 -2.56 3.93 5.24
CA ILE A 54 -2.42 4.72 4.02
C ILE A 54 -2.72 6.18 4.36
N TYR A 55 -1.76 7.05 4.04
CA TYR A 55 -1.80 8.48 4.26
C TYR A 55 -1.63 9.21 2.94
N ASP A 56 -2.50 10.17 2.67
CA ASP A 56 -2.32 11.16 1.63
C ASP A 56 -1.86 12.47 2.29
N ASN A 57 -0.55 12.73 2.23
CA ASN A 57 0.10 13.80 2.99
C ASN A 57 -0.22 13.70 4.49
N GLU A 58 -1.06 14.60 5.01
CA GLU A 58 -1.48 14.65 6.42
C GLU A 58 -2.82 13.93 6.66
N ARG A 59 -3.50 13.50 5.59
CA ARG A 59 -4.82 12.87 5.66
C ARG A 59 -4.71 11.36 5.75
N LEU A 60 -5.30 10.79 6.79
CA LEU A 60 -5.49 9.33 6.86
C LEU A 60 -6.60 8.91 5.88
N LEU A 61 -6.23 8.15 4.85
CA LEU A 61 -7.20 7.58 3.91
C LEU A 61 -7.81 6.29 4.44
N GLY A 62 -7.05 5.55 5.25
CA GLY A 62 -7.51 4.34 5.90
C GLY A 62 -6.36 3.38 6.17
N GLY A 63 -6.70 2.11 6.32
CA GLY A 63 -5.71 1.06 6.52
C GLY A 63 -6.32 -0.32 6.45
N GLY A 64 -5.48 -1.33 6.49
CA GLY A 64 -5.88 -2.72 6.47
C GLY A 64 -4.76 -3.64 6.93
N TRP A 65 -5.06 -4.94 6.97
CA TRP A 65 -4.08 -5.95 7.34
C TRP A 65 -3.35 -6.46 6.12
N ILE A 66 -2.04 -6.59 6.24
CA ILE A 66 -1.19 -7.14 5.20
C ILE A 66 -1.40 -8.64 5.18
N LEU A 67 -2.05 -9.13 4.12
CA LEU A 67 -2.36 -10.56 3.96
C LEU A 67 -1.16 -11.32 3.38
N ASN A 68 -0.52 -10.76 2.37
CA ASN A 68 0.63 -11.36 1.72
C ASN A 68 1.55 -10.29 1.15
N GLN A 69 2.82 -10.64 0.92
CA GLN A 69 3.78 -9.82 0.22
C GLN A 69 4.32 -10.57 -1.00
N VAL A 70 4.58 -9.84 -2.08
CA VAL A 70 5.28 -10.37 -3.25
C VAL A 70 6.47 -9.47 -3.50
N ARG A 71 7.66 -10.04 -3.47
CA ARG A 71 8.89 -9.33 -3.81
C ARG A 71 9.26 -9.73 -5.23
N TYR A 72 9.22 -8.76 -6.14
CA TYR A 72 9.77 -8.96 -7.47
C TYR A 72 11.29 -8.91 -7.33
N SER A 73 11.96 -10.04 -7.54
CA SER A 73 13.39 -10.07 -7.75
C SER A 73 13.64 -9.62 -9.18
N GLU A 74 14.29 -8.47 -9.35
CA GLU A 74 14.87 -8.11 -10.63
C GLU A 74 16.12 -8.97 -10.78
N THR A 75 15.98 -10.08 -11.51
CA THR A 75 17.11 -10.95 -11.86
C THR A 75 17.90 -10.21 -12.95
N ALA A 76 19.01 -9.60 -12.56
CA ALA A 76 20.02 -9.11 -13.49
C ALA A 76 20.82 -10.27 -14.08
#